data_AF-A0A3D0R3E1-F1
#
_entry.id   AF-A0A3D0R3E1-F1
#
_cell.length_a   1.000
_cell.length_b   1.000
_cell.length_c   1.000
_cell.angle_alpha   90.00
_cell.angle_beta   90.00
_cell.angle_gamma   90.00
#
_symmetry.space_group_name_H-M   'P 1'
#
loop_
_entity.id
_entity.type
_entity.pdbx_description
1 polymer ?
#
loop_
_entity_poly.entity_id
_entity_poly.type
_entity_poly.pdbx_seq_one_letter_code
_entity_poly.pdbx_strand_id
1 'polypeptide(L)'
;MHILISNDDGVSAPGIEALAREMKTIASVDVIAPDRNQSGSSHALTLNRPLHVRKLANNFYCVDGTPTDCVHMGLTGLFETPADIVVSGLNKGANLGDDVLY
;
A
#
# COMPACT_ATOMS: atom_id res chain seq x y z
N MET A 1 -8.60 -12.58 -11.19
CA MET A 1 -7.33 -12.14 -10.59
C MET A 1 -7.60 -10.93 -9.72
N HIS A 2 -7.01 -10.89 -8.54
CA HIS A 2 -7.16 -9.84 -7.54
C HIS A 2 -5.78 -9.27 -7.18
N ILE A 3 -5.62 -7.95 -7.33
CA ILE A 3 -4.35 -7.25 -7.09
C ILE A 3 -4.50 -6.40 -5.83
N LEU A 4 -3.56 -6.55 -4.90
CA LEU A 4 -3.40 -5.61 -3.78
C LEU A 4 -2.31 -4.59 -4.12
N ILE A 5 -2.63 -3.30 -3.99
CA ILE A 5 -1.70 -2.21 -4.24
C ILE A 5 -1.37 -1.46 -2.95
N SER A 6 -0.09 -1.14 -2.75
CA SER A 6 0.40 -0.29 -1.67
C SER A 6 1.55 0.61 -2.13
N ASN A 7 2.05 1.49 -1.26
CA ASN A 7 3.24 2.31 -1.46
C ASN A 7 3.80 2.82 -0.11
N ASP A 8 4.94 3.50 -0.16
CA ASP A 8 5.55 4.24 0.95
C ASP A 8 5.38 5.76 0.83
N ASP A 9 5.13 6.31 -0.36
CA ASP A 9 4.81 7.74 -0.56
C ASP A 9 3.50 8.19 0.12
N GLY A 10 2.61 7.25 0.43
CA GLY A 10 1.31 7.47 1.08
C GLY A 10 0.12 7.42 0.11
N VAL A 11 -1.08 7.25 0.69
CA VAL A 11 -2.34 6.99 -0.03
C VAL A 11 -2.79 8.11 -0.96
N SER A 12 -2.32 9.34 -0.73
CA SER A 12 -2.64 10.53 -1.53
C SER A 12 -1.60 10.83 -2.62
N ALA A 13 -0.59 9.96 -2.78
CA ALA A 13 0.45 10.17 -3.77
C ALA A 13 -0.08 9.97 -5.20
N PRO A 14 0.35 10.78 -6.20
CA PRO A 14 -0.11 10.63 -7.56
C PRO A 14 0.33 9.30 -8.20
N GLY A 15 1.45 8.73 -7.75
CA GLY A 15 2.00 7.47 -8.28
C GLY A 15 1.11 6.26 -8.01
N ILE A 16 0.53 6.15 -6.80
CA ILE A 16 -0.37 5.04 -6.45
C ILE A 16 -1.73 5.18 -7.13
N GLU A 17 -2.22 6.42 -7.33
CA GLU A 17 -3.44 6.67 -8.09
C GLU A 17 -3.27 6.28 -9.57
N ALA A 18 -2.16 6.67 -10.18
CA ALA A 18 -1.83 6.28 -11.55
C ALA A 18 -1.71 4.76 -11.68
N LEU A 19 -1.00 4.10 -10.76
CA LEU A 19 -0.83 2.64 -10.77
C LEU A 19 -2.18 1.93 -10.64
N ALA A 20 -3.02 2.33 -9.68
CA ALA A 20 -4.32 1.73 -9.45
C ALA A 20 -5.25 1.91 -10.65
N ARG A 21 -5.20 3.06 -11.33
CA ARG A 21 -6.00 3.31 -12.53
C ARG A 21 -5.64 2.32 -13.64
N GLU A 22 -4.36 2.12 -13.93
CA GLU A 22 -3.94 1.20 -15.00
C GLU A 22 -4.21 -0.26 -14.62
N MET A 23 -3.93 -0.66 -13.38
CA MET A 23 -4.14 -2.04 -12.92
C MET A 23 -5.63 -2.45 -12.89
N LYS A 24 -6.54 -1.49 -12.70
CA LYS A 24 -7.99 -1.76 -12.77
C LYS A 24 -8.46 -2.17 -14.16
N THR A 25 -7.69 -1.92 -15.21
CA THR A 25 -8.04 -2.34 -16.57
C THR A 25 -7.80 -3.84 -16.81
N ILE A 26 -7.01 -4.50 -15.95
CA ILE A 26 -6.60 -5.90 -16.11
C ILE A 26 -7.17 -6.83 -15.03
N ALA A 27 -7.53 -6.32 -13.85
CA ALA A 27 -7.97 -7.12 -12.71
C ALA A 27 -8.77 -6.29 -11.68
N SER A 28 -9.40 -6.98 -10.73
CA SER A 28 -9.93 -6.33 -9.52
C SER A 28 -8.76 -5.82 -8.67
N VAL A 29 -8.91 -4.61 -8.13
CA VAL A 29 -7.84 -3.92 -7.40
C VAL A 29 -8.36 -3.39 -6.08
N ASP A 30 -7.70 -3.77 -5.00
CA ASP A 30 -7.80 -3.11 -3.70
C ASP A 30 -6.52 -2.30 -3.43
N VAL A 31 -6.70 -1.10 -2.87
CA VAL A 31 -5.59 -0.18 -2.57
C VAL A 31 -5.58 0.09 -1.08
N ILE A 32 -4.44 -0.17 -0.44
CA ILE A 32 -4.20 0.14 0.97
C ILE A 32 -2.82 0.78 1.15
N ALA A 33 -2.75 1.95 1.77
CA ALA A 33 -1.50 2.69 1.91
C ALA A 33 -1.46 3.56 3.17
N PRO A 34 -0.26 3.99 3.61
CA PRO A 34 -0.11 4.87 4.75
C PRO A 34 -0.79 6.23 4.57
N ASP A 35 -1.17 6.85 5.69
CA ASP A 35 -1.78 8.18 5.74
C ASP A 35 -0.82 9.33 5.39
N ARG A 36 0.49 9.07 5.42
CA ARG A 36 1.58 10.01 5.17
C ARG A 36 2.75 9.32 4.48
N ASN A 37 3.73 10.09 4.02
CA ASN A 37 4.98 9.54 3.48
C ASN A 37 5.74 8.78 4.59
N GLN A 38 6.18 7.57 4.25
CA GLN A 38 6.90 6.62 5.09
C GLN A 38 8.17 6.11 4.39
N SER A 39 8.75 6.87 3.46
CA SER A 39 10.00 6.50 2.80
C SER A 39 11.13 6.31 3.81
N GLY A 40 11.90 5.23 3.68
CA GLY A 40 12.94 4.84 4.64
C GLY A 40 12.42 4.13 5.90
N SER A 41 11.15 3.71 5.92
CA SER A 41 10.60 2.93 7.04
C SER A 41 11.01 1.45 7.00
N SER A 42 11.75 1.01 5.97
CA SER A 42 12.16 -0.38 5.76
C SER A 42 10.97 -1.35 5.97
N HIS A 43 11.19 -2.46 6.68
CA HIS A 43 10.19 -3.49 6.95
C HIS A 43 9.57 -3.38 8.35
N ALA A 44 9.47 -2.17 8.91
CA ALA A 44 8.93 -1.96 10.25
C ALA A 44 7.45 -2.37 10.34
N LEU A 45 7.09 -3.09 11.40
CA LEU A 45 5.71 -3.52 11.70
C LEU A 45 5.29 -2.93 13.05
N THR A 46 4.09 -2.35 13.11
CA THR A 46 3.58 -1.69 14.31
C THR A 46 3.03 -2.73 15.29
N LEU A 47 3.72 -2.93 16.43
CA LEU A 47 3.35 -3.92 17.45
C LEU A 47 2.94 -3.32 18.80
N ASN A 48 3.24 -2.03 19.02
CA ASN A 48 3.10 -1.38 20.33
C ASN A 48 1.81 -0.56 20.49
N ARG A 49 0.98 -0.46 19.45
CA ARG A 49 -0.30 0.26 19.47
C ARG A 49 -1.24 -0.30 18.40
N PRO A 50 -2.57 -0.10 18.54
CA PRO A 50 -3.51 -0.41 17.47
C PRO A 50 -3.32 0.53 16.26
N LEU A 51 -3.74 0.01 15.09
CA LEU A 51 -3.82 0.72 13.82
C LEU A 51 -5.27 1.04 13.48
N HIS A 52 -5.50 2.18 12.86
CA HIS A 52 -6.78 2.66 12.37
C HIS A 52 -6.80 2.66 10.84
N VAL A 53 -7.88 2.12 10.29
CA VAL A 53 -8.13 2.14 8.85
C VAL A 53 -9.29 3.06 8.54
N ARG A 54 -9.14 3.84 7.48
CA ARG A 54 -10.20 4.69 6.95
C ARG A 54 -10.35 4.46 5.46
N LYS A 55 -11.58 4.16 5.02
CA LYS A 55 -11.92 4.12 3.60
C LYS A 55 -12.12 5.56 3.09
N LEU A 56 -11.45 5.89 1.99
CA LEU A 56 -11.52 7.18 1.32
C LEU A 56 -12.61 7.21 0.25
N ALA A 57 -12.96 8.40 -0.22
CA ALA A 57 -14.00 8.60 -1.24
C ALA A 57 -13.69 7.92 -2.59
N ASN A 58 -12.41 7.74 -2.92
CA ASN A 58 -11.95 7.03 -4.13
C ASN A 58 -11.86 5.49 -3.93
N ASN A 59 -12.42 4.97 -2.82
CA ASN A 59 -12.35 3.58 -2.39
C ASN A 59 -10.96 3.07 -1.96
N PHE A 60 -9.99 3.95 -1.76
CA PHE A 60 -8.70 3.53 -1.19
C PHE A 60 -8.81 3.40 0.33
N TYR A 61 -7.98 2.55 0.92
CA TYR A 61 -7.88 2.36 2.36
C TYR A 61 -6.62 3.05 2.87
N CYS A 62 -6.80 3.95 3.83
CA CYS A 62 -5.76 4.74 4.46
C CYS A 62 -5.48 4.15 5.85
N VAL A 63 -4.21 3.88 6.17
CA VAL A 63 -3.80 3.33 7.47
C VAL A 63 -2.83 4.28 8.16
N ASP A 64 -2.99 4.50 9.47
CA ASP A 64 -2.06 5.28 10.28
C ASP A 64 -0.79 4.46 10.64
N GLY A 65 -0.24 3.67 9.72
CA GLY A 65 0.83 2.69 9.95
C GLY A 65 1.97 2.76 8.92
N THR A 66 2.75 1.69 8.83
CA THR A 66 3.83 1.52 7.84
C THR A 66 3.30 0.86 6.56
N PRO A 67 4.08 0.85 5.46
CA PRO A 67 3.73 0.09 4.26
C PRO A 67 3.61 -1.42 4.55
N THR A 68 4.45 -1.96 5.43
CA THR A 68 4.38 -3.37 5.86
C THR A 68 3.08 -3.65 6.60
N ASP A 69 2.62 -2.76 7.48
CA ASP A 69 1.33 -2.86 8.15
C ASP A 69 0.19 -2.91 7.12
N CYS A 70 0.24 -2.05 6.10
CA CYS A 70 -0.78 -1.99 5.05
C CYS A 70 -0.90 -3.32 4.29
N VAL A 71 0.22 -3.87 3.83
CA VAL A 71 0.24 -5.16 3.12
C VAL A 71 -0.22 -6.28 4.05
N HIS A 72 0.28 -6.32 5.29
CA HIS A 72 -0.10 -7.34 6.26
C HIS A 72 -1.61 -7.36 6.51
N MET A 73 -2.21 -6.20 6.74
CA MET A 73 -3.65 -6.06 6.96
C MET A 73 -4.48 -6.41 5.71
N GLY A 74 -4.02 -5.99 4.54
CA GLY A 74 -4.68 -6.32 3.27
C GLY A 74 -4.73 -7.83 3.00
N LEU A 75 -3.70 -8.57 3.44
CA LEU A 75 -3.63 -10.02 3.23
C LEU A 75 -4.29 -10.85 4.33
N THR A 76 -4.46 -10.32 5.55
CA THR A 76 -4.84 -11.13 6.73
C THR A 76 -6.26 -10.91 7.24
N GLY A 77 -7.00 -9.93 6.73
CA GLY A 77 -8.41 -9.80 7.14
C GLY A 77 -9.15 -8.53 6.76
N LEU A 78 -8.50 -7.54 6.12
CA LEU A 78 -9.24 -6.34 5.69
C LEU A 78 -10.17 -6.61 4.50
N PHE A 79 -9.76 -7.50 3.59
CA PHE A 79 -10.50 -7.84 2.38
C PHE A 79 -10.98 -9.28 2.43
N GLU A 80 -12.20 -9.52 1.94
CA GLU A 80 -12.79 -10.86 1.87
C GLU A 80 -12.14 -11.71 0.77
N THR A 81 -11.73 -11.06 -0.33
CA THR A 81 -11.09 -11.73 -1.46
C THR A 81 -9.58 -11.74 -1.26
N PRO A 82 -8.93 -12.91 -1.27
CA PRO A 82 -7.48 -12.97 -1.17
C PRO A 82 -6.82 -12.35 -2.41
N ALA A 83 -5.70 -11.65 -2.22
CA ALA A 83 -4.92 -11.13 -3.32
C ALA A 83 -4.08 -12.25 -3.97
N ASP A 84 -4.09 -12.30 -5.30
CA ASP A 84 -3.24 -13.21 -6.08
C ASP A 84 -1.81 -12.63 -6.23
N ILE A 85 -1.70 -11.30 -6.23
CA ILE A 85 -0.43 -10.58 -6.39
C ILE A 85 -0.48 -9.25 -5.62
N VAL A 86 0.69 -8.85 -5.09
CA VAL A 86 0.91 -7.53 -4.48
C VAL A 86 1.79 -6.70 -5.41
N VAL A 87 1.40 -5.45 -5.65
CA VAL A 87 2.17 -4.48 -6.43
C VAL A 87 2.41 -3.23 -5.58
N SER A 88 3.68 -2.83 -5.41
CA SER A 88 4.04 -1.66 -4.63
C SER A 88 4.55 -0.53 -5.50
N GLY A 89 4.06 0.70 -5.28
CA GLY A 89 4.47 1.92 -5.99
C GLY A 89 3.30 2.73 -6.56
N LEU A 90 3.48 3.49 -7.65
CA LEU A 90 4.77 3.88 -8.25
C LEU A 90 5.49 4.87 -7.33
N ASN A 91 6.75 4.56 -6.98
CA ASN A 91 7.54 5.39 -6.07
C ASN A 91 8.00 6.69 -6.74
N LYS A 92 8.07 7.78 -5.98
CA LYS A 92 8.70 9.04 -6.37
C LYS A 92 10.22 8.98 -6.14
N GLY A 93 10.88 8.19 -6.96
CA GLY A 93 12.32 7.99 -6.88
C GLY A 93 12.69 6.60 -7.36
N ALA A 94 13.96 6.40 -7.63
CA ALA A 94 14.47 5.06 -7.92
C ALA A 94 14.98 4.43 -6.62
N ASN A 95 14.71 3.14 -6.42
CA ASN A 95 15.38 2.33 -5.41
C ASN A 95 16.47 1.53 -6.12
N LEU A 96 17.74 1.94 -5.98
CA LEU A 96 18.87 1.34 -6.70
C LEU A 96 19.96 0.89 -5.72
N GLY A 97 20.54 -0.29 -5.95
CA GLY A 97 21.66 -0.79 -5.12
C GLY A 97 21.27 -0.92 -3.65
N ASP A 98 21.97 -0.21 -2.78
CA ASP A 98 21.79 -0.29 -1.33
C ASP A 98 20.45 0.28 -0.85
N ASP A 99 19.78 1.11 -1.65
CA ASP A 99 18.46 1.67 -1.34
C ASP A 99 17.39 0.58 -1.14
N VAL A 100 17.61 -0.62 -1.68
CA VAL A 100 16.67 -1.75 -1.59
C VAL A 100 16.57 -2.31 -0.15
N LEU A 101 17.56 -2.03 0.70
CA LEU A 101 17.58 -2.50 2.08
C LEU A 101 16.76 -1.62 3.04
N TYR A 102 16.36 -0.42 2.61
CA TYR A 102 15.75 0.63 3.43
C TYR A 102 14.32 0.99 2.99
#